data_AF-A0A820K0I1-F1
#
_entry.id   AF-A0A820K0I1-F1
#
_cell.length_a   1.000
_cell.length_b   1.000
_cell.length_c   1.000
_cell.angle_alpha   90.00
_cell.angle_beta   90.00
_cell.angle_gamma   90.00
#
_symmetry.space_group_name_H-M   'P 1'
#
loop_
_entity.id
_entity.type
_entity.pdbx_description
1 polymer ?
#
loop_
_entity_poly.entity_id
_entity_poly.type
_entity_poly.pdbx_seq_one_letter_code
_entity_poly.pdbx_strand_id
1 'polypeptide(L)' 'MSAALHIEPIAIHNELHTVFGDEAPPLRTFQRWSKWFHDGREEVEDEERPGRPITEITSENIRQ' A
#
# COMPACT_ATOMS: atom_id res chain seq x y z
N MET A 1 13.78 -13.26 11.45
CA MET A 1 12.99 -14.00 10.43
C MET A 1 11.54 -13.57 10.60
N SER A 2 10.97 -12.84 9.65
CA SER A 2 9.61 -12.27 9.78
C SER A 2 8.56 -13.38 9.72
N ALA A 3 7.70 -13.46 10.74
CA ALA A 3 6.60 -14.42 10.80
C ALA A 3 5.59 -14.24 9.65
N ALA A 4 5.49 -13.02 9.10
CA ALA A 4 4.57 -12.67 8.01
C ALA A 4 4.92 -13.35 6.67
N LEU A 5 6.14 -13.88 6.51
CA LEU A 5 6.58 -14.52 5.26
C LEU A 5 5.88 -15.87 4.97
N HIS A 6 5.37 -16.55 5.99
CA HIS A 6 4.84 -17.91 5.88
C HIS A 6 3.32 -17.98 6.12
N ILE A 7 2.65 -16.83 6.22
CA ILE A 7 1.20 -16.76 6.39
C ILE A 7 0.57 -16.48 5.04
N GLU A 8 -0.30 -17.38 4.60
CA GLU A 8 -1.04 -17.21 3.35
C GLU A 8 -1.93 -15.96 3.42
N PRO A 9 -1.95 -15.08 2.40
CA PRO A 9 -2.74 -13.84 2.41
C PRO A 9 -4.23 -14.04 2.71
N ILE A 10 -4.79 -15.19 2.33
CA ILE A 10 -6.19 -15.54 2.60
C ILE A 10 -6.46 -15.75 4.10
N ALA A 11 -5.49 -16.27 4.86
CA ALA A 11 -5.62 -16.45 6.30
C ALA A 11 -5.70 -15.09 7.00
N ILE A 12 -4.83 -14.16 6.63
CA ILE A 12 -4.80 -12.78 7.15
C ILE A 12 -6.12 -12.07 6.84
N HIS A 13 -6.61 -12.19 5.60
CA HIS A 13 -7.89 -11.64 5.19
C HIS A 13 -9.05 -12.17 6.04
N ASN A 14 -9.14 -13.49 6.24
CA ASN A 14 -10.24 -14.10 6.97
C ASN A 14 -10.21 -13.71 8.47
N GLU A 15 -9.03 -13.60 9.06
CA GLU A 15 -8.87 -13.15 10.45
C GLU A 15 -9.34 -11.70 10.61
N LEU A 16 -8.89 -10.79 9.73
CA LEU A 16 -9.31 -9.39 9.77
C LEU A 16 -10.78 -9.20 9.43
N HIS A 17 -11.33 -9.97 8.49
CA HIS A 17 -12.75 -9.95 8.17
C HIS A 17 -13.62 -10.46 9.33
N THR A 18 -13.09 -11.34 10.19
CA THR A 18 -13.81 -11.79 11.40
C THR A 18 -13.98 -10.66 12.42
N VAL A 19 -13.03 -9.73 12.48
CA VAL A 19 -13.03 -8.60 13.43
C VAL A 19 -13.69 -7.35 12.86
N PHE A 20 -13.41 -7.04 11.59
CA PHE A 20 -13.80 -5.77 10.94
C PHE A 20 -14.89 -5.91 9.88
N GLY A 21 -15.28 -7.14 9.50
CA GLY A 21 -16.28 -7.37 8.47
C GLY A 21 -15.95 -6.66 7.16
N ASP A 22 -16.92 -5.93 6.61
CA ASP A 22 -16.80 -5.19 5.36
C ASP A 22 -15.82 -4.00 5.42
N GLU A 23 -15.40 -3.55 6.61
CA GLU A 23 -14.38 -2.51 6.77
C GLU A 23 -12.96 -3.07 6.61
N ALA A 24 -12.80 -4.40 6.57
CA ALA A 24 -11.50 -5.02 6.33
C ALA A 24 -10.98 -4.69 4.92
N PRO A 25 -9.65 -4.50 4.76
CA PRO A 25 -9.06 -4.40 3.43
C PRO A 25 -9.39 -5.62 2.55
N PRO A 26 -9.57 -5.45 1.23
CA PRO A 26 -9.83 -6.57 0.34
C PRO A 26 -8.60 -7.49 0.23
N LEU A 27 -8.81 -8.77 -0.08
CA LEU A 27 -7.76 -9.79 -0.24
C LEU A 27 -6.55 -9.33 -1.08
N ARG A 28 -6.78 -8.58 -2.16
CA ARG A 28 -5.73 -8.03 -3.04
C ARG A 28 -4.69 -7.18 -2.28
N THR A 29 -5.10 -6.50 -1.22
CA THR A 29 -4.22 -5.67 -0.40
C THR A 29 -3.23 -6.54 0.35
N PHE A 30 -3.70 -7.65 0.95
CA PHE A 30 -2.83 -8.60 1.66
C PHE A 30 -1.89 -9.36 0.72
N GLN A 31 -2.34 -9.70 -0.49
CA GLN A 31 -1.47 -10.29 -1.50
C GLN A 31 -0.32 -9.35 -1.87
N ARG A 32 -0.61 -8.05 -2.05
CA ARG A 32 0.41 -7.04 -2.33
C ARG A 32 1.39 -6.88 -1.17
N TRP A 33 0.90 -6.76 0.07
CA TRP A 33 1.76 -6.62 1.26
C TRP A 33 2.62 -7.87 1.50
N SER A 34 2.05 -9.07 1.34
CA SER A 34 2.79 -10.33 1.44
C SER A 34 3.94 -10.38 0.42
N LYS A 35 3.70 -9.95 -0.83
CA LYS A 35 4.76 -9.80 -1.83
C LYS A 35 5.85 -8.81 -1.38
N TRP A 36 5.47 -7.64 -0.88
CA TRP A 36 6.45 -6.64 -0.41
C TRP A 36 7.35 -7.18 0.70
N PHE A 37 6.78 -7.87 1.70
CA PHE A 37 7.58 -8.49 2.75
C PHE A 37 8.48 -9.60 2.20
N HIS A 38 7.99 -10.40 1.25
CA HIS A 38 8.79 -11.42 0.57
C HIS A 38 9.96 -10.82 -0.23
N ASP A 39 9.74 -9.67 -0.87
CA ASP A 39 10.75 -8.92 -1.62
C ASP A 39 11.73 -8.15 -0.70
N GLY A 40 11.57 -8.25 0.63
CA GLY A 40 12.48 -7.67 1.62
C GLY A 40 12.12 -6.26 2.10
N ARG A 41 10.94 -5.73 1.76
CA ARG A 41 10.44 -4.48 2.34
C ARG A 41 10.06 -4.71 3.80
N GLU A 42 10.63 -3.93 4.70
CA GLU A 42 10.31 -3.99 6.15
C GLU A 42 9.46 -2.80 6.62
N GLU A 43 9.38 -1.73 5.83
CA GLU A 43 8.61 -0.53 6.13
C GLU A 43 7.10 -0.77 5.95
N VAL A 44 6.33 -0.30 6.93
CA VAL A 44 4.86 -0.36 6.93
C VAL A 44 4.20 0.95 6.51
N GLU A 45 4.96 2.05 6.52
CA GLU A 45 4.48 3.37 6.15
C GLU A 45 4.14 3.46 4.66
N ASP A 46 3.23 4.37 4.33
CA ASP A 46 2.95 4.74 2.94
C ASP A 46 4.19 5.40 2.32
N GLU A 47 4.46 5.09 1.05
CA GLU A 47 5.46 5.84 0.28
C GLU A 47 5.03 7.31 0.14
N GLU A 48 6.02 8.21 0.03
CA GLU A 48 5.75 9.63 -0.21
C GLU A 48 4.84 9.78 -1.44
N ARG A 49 3.65 10.33 -1.21
CA ARG A 49 2.70 10.55 -2.30
C ARG A 49 3.22 11.69 -3.15
N PRO A 50 3.39 11.51 -4.48
CA PRO A 50 3.73 12.62 -5.34
C PRO A 50 2.60 13.65 -5.19
N GLY A 51 2.95 14.84 -4.69
CA GLY A 51 2.01 15.94 -4.61
C GLY A 51 1.46 16.30 -5.98
N ARG A 52 0.53 17.25 -6.02
CA ARG A 52 0.18 17.90 -7.29
C ARG A 52 1.48 18.35 -7.96
N PRO A 53 1.78 17.93 -9.20
CA PRO A 53 2.92 18.47 -9.92
C PRO A 53 2.82 19.99 -9.90
N ILE A 54 3.82 20.63 -9.28
CA ILE A 54 4.02 22.06 -9.43
C ILE A 54 4.55 22.25 -10.85
N THR A 55 3.66 22.19 -11.84
CA THR A 55 3.80 23.07 -12.99
C THR A 55 3.39 24.43 -12.46
N GLU A 56 4.28 25.04 -11.69
CA GLU A 56 4.22 26.44 -11.34
C GLU A 56 3.90 27.17 -12.65
N ILE A 57 2.83 27.96 -12.64
CA ILE A 57 2.59 28.92 -13.71
C ILE A 57 3.68 29.97 -13.52
N THR A 58 4.87 29.69 -14.04
CA THR A 58 5.94 30.67 -14.14
C THR A 58 5.59 31.61 -15.28
N SER A 59 6.11 32.83 -15.21
CA SER A 59 6.01 33.82 -16.29
C SER A 59 6.50 33.24 -17.63
N GLU A 60 7.44 32.28 -17.62
CA GLU A 60 7.93 31.59 -18.84
C GLU A 60 6.89 30.66 -19.50
N ASN A 61 5.94 30.10 -18.75
CA ASN A 61 5.00 29.09 -19.26
C ASN A 61 3.64 29.65 -19.70
N ILE A 62 3.41 30.96 -19.52
CA ILE A 62 2.22 31.65 -20.02
C ILE A 62 2.38 31.88 -21.52
N ARG A 63 1.73 31.06 -22.35
CA ARG A 63 1.58 31.37 -23.77
C ARG A 63 0.52 32.49 -23.91
N GLN A 64 0.97 33.70 -24.29
CA GLN A 64 0.10 34.76 -24.79
C GLN A 64 -0.36 34.48 -26.22
#